data_AF-A0A6I7QN35-F1
#
_entry.id   AF-A0A6I7QN35-F1
#
_cell.length_a   1.000
_cell.length_b   1.000
_cell.length_c   1.000
_cell.angle_alpha   90.00
_cell.angle_beta   90.00
_cell.angle_gamma   90.00
#
_symmetry.space_group_name_H-M   'P 1'
#
loop_
_entity.id
_entity.type
_entity.pdbx_description
1 polymer ?
#
loop_
_entity_poly.entity_id
_entity_poly.type
_entity_poly.pdbx_seq_one_letter_code
_entity_poly.pdbx_strand_id
1 'polypeptide(L)' 'MKRTNLVLDEHILERAKSISGINTYSAVVNQALQEFVRRRVFERIDEYASSGVWEGDLAEIRGDIVSESPECGDDAR' A
#
# COMPACT_ATOMS: atom_id res chain seq x y z
N MET A 1 -5.28 24.16 10.21
CA MET A 1 -6.29 23.26 10.84
C MET A 1 -7.54 24.07 11.14
N LYS A 2 -8.73 23.50 10.89
CA LYS A 2 -10.02 24.10 11.27
C LYS A 2 -10.53 23.40 12.53
N ARG A 3 -11.02 24.15 13.51
CA ARG A 3 -11.58 23.58 14.76
C ARG A 3 -13.05 23.21 14.51
N THR A 4 -13.38 21.95 14.69
CA THR A 4 -14.73 21.41 14.49
C THR A 4 -15.14 20.63 15.73
N ASN A 5 -16.38 20.79 16.18
CA ASN A 5 -16.95 19.95 17.24
C ASN A 5 -17.49 18.67 16.60
N LEU A 6 -16.98 17.52 17.04
CA LEU A 6 -17.35 16.19 16.56
C LEU A 6 -17.70 15.36 17.79
N VAL A 7 -18.72 14.50 17.67
CA VAL A 7 -19.02 13.50 18.69
C VAL A 7 -18.23 12.25 18.34
N LEU A 8 -17.39 11.79 19.26
CA LEU A 8 -16.51 10.63 19.10
C LEU A 8 -16.75 9.66 20.26
N ASP A 9 -16.57 8.37 20.00
CA ASP A 9 -16.57 7.35 21.04
C ASP A 9 -15.25 7.41 21.82
N GLU A 10 -15.34 7.69 23.13
CA GLU A 10 -14.18 7.82 24.01
C GLU A 10 -13.36 6.53 24.10
N HIS A 11 -14.02 5.37 24.08
CA HIS A 11 -13.34 4.08 24.18
C HIS A 11 -12.49 3.79 22.94
N ILE A 12 -13.00 4.17 21.76
CA ILE A 12 -12.24 4.06 20.51
C ILE A 12 -11.06 5.03 20.51
N LEU A 13 -11.27 6.25 21.01
CA LEU A 13 -10.27 7.29 21.06
C LEU A 13 -9.10 6.91 21.97
N GLU A 14 -9.39 6.39 23.17
CA GLU A 14 -8.38 5.91 24.12
C GLU A 14 -7.62 4.70 23.58
N ARG A 15 -8.31 3.76 22.92
CA ARG A 15 -7.64 2.64 22.25
C ARG A 15 -6.73 3.11 21.11
N ALA A 16 -7.20 4.06 20.30
CA ALA A 16 -6.40 4.61 19.21
C ALA A 16 -5.17 5.36 19.76
N LYS A 17 -5.33 6.07 20.87
CA LYS A 17 -4.25 6.74 21.60
C LYS A 17 -3.22 5.73 22.12
N SER A 18 -3.66 4.63 22.75
CA SER A 18 -2.76 3.59 23.26
C SER A 18 -1.99 2.88 22.15
N ILE A 19 -2.63 2.64 21.00
CA ILE A 19 -2.00 1.98 19.85
C ILE A 19 -1.03 2.92 19.12
N SER A 20 -1.42 4.18 18.93
CA SER A 20 -0.61 5.16 18.19
C SER A 20 0.55 5.75 19.02
N GLY A 21 0.48 5.70 20.35
CA GLY A 21 1.46 6.33 21.24
C GLY A 21 1.39 7.86 21.24
N ILE A 22 0.37 8.45 20.63
CA ILE A 22 0.19 9.91 20.55
C ILE A 22 -0.52 10.42 21.79
N ASN A 23 -0.10 11.57 22.32
CA ASN A 23 -0.67 12.10 23.56
C ASN A 23 -1.98 12.88 23.40
N THR A 24 -2.26 13.44 22.22
CA THR A 24 -3.41 14.32 22.00
C THR A 24 -4.44 13.68 21.08
N TYR A 25 -5.71 13.78 21.48
CA TYR A 25 -6.83 13.27 20.70
C TYR A 25 -6.91 13.89 19.29
N SER A 26 -6.62 15.18 19.16
CA SER A 26 -6.61 15.85 17.86
C SER A 26 -5.55 15.27 16.92
N ALA A 27 -4.37 14.91 17.42
CA ALA A 27 -3.32 14.30 16.61
C ALA A 27 -3.67 12.85 16.24
N VAL A 28 -4.25 12.07 17.17
CA VAL A 28 -4.76 10.71 16.88
C VAL A 28 -5.79 10.75 15.75
N VAL A 29 -6.77 11.66 15.84
CA VAL A 29 -7.82 11.81 14.82
C VAL A 29 -7.25 12.24 13.47
N ASN A 30 -6.31 13.21 13.46
CA ASN A 30 -5.69 13.63 12.21
C ASN A 30 -4.89 12.50 11.55
N GLN A 31 -4.13 11.74 12.32
CA GLN A 31 -3.38 10.59 11.79
C GLN A 31 -4.33 9.52 11.25
N ALA A 32 -5.40 9.19 11.98
CA ALA A 32 -6.40 8.23 11.54
C ALA A 32 -7.07 8.65 10.23
N LEU A 33 -7.40 9.94 10.07
CA LEU A 33 -7.98 10.47 8.83
C LEU A 33 -6.99 10.41 7.66
N GLN A 34 -5.72 10.76 7.88
CA GLN A 34 -4.69 10.64 6.85
C GLN A 34 -4.53 9.19 6.38
N GLU A 35 -4.47 8.25 7.32
CA GLU A 35 -4.34 6.83 7.03
C GLU A 35 -5.59 6.27 6.34
N PHE A 36 -6.78 6.72 6.73
CA PHE A 36 -8.03 6.34 6.08
C PHE A 36 -8.06 6.80 4.61
N VAL A 37 -7.73 8.07 4.35
CA VAL A 37 -7.67 8.60 2.98
C VAL A 37 -6.61 7.85 2.18
N ARG A 38 -5.44 7.63 2.76
CA ARG A 38 -4.35 6.87 2.14
C ARG A 38 -4.82 5.49 1.70
N ARG A 39 -5.46 4.72 2.60
CA ARG A 39 -6.00 3.38 2.30
C ARG A 39 -7.02 3.39 1.17
N ARG A 40 -7.98 4.33 1.20
CA ARG A 40 -8.98 4.45 0.12
C ARG A 40 -8.38 4.79 -1.24
N VAL A 41 -7.28 5.56 -1.27
CA VAL A 41 -6.57 5.82 -2.53
C VAL A 41 -5.89 4.56 -3.04
N PHE A 42 -5.27 3.77 -2.17
CA PHE A 42 -4.63 2.51 -2.56
C PHE A 42 -5.63 1.42 -2.97
N GLU A 43 -6.79 1.32 -2.32
CA GLU A 43 -7.86 0.39 -2.75
C GLU A 43 -8.30 0.63 -4.19
N ARG A 44 -8.25 1.90 -4.66
CA ARG A 44 -8.54 2.21 -6.07
C ARG A 44 -7.44 1.76 -7.02
N ILE A 45 -6.22 1.53 -6.55
CA ILE A 45 -5.14 0.97 -7.38
C ILE A 45 -5.47 -0.48 -7.77
N ASP A 46 -6.13 -1.24 -6.89
CA ASP A 46 -6.58 -2.60 -7.22
C ASP A 46 -7.64 -2.60 -8.35
N GLU A 47 -8.44 -1.53 -8.47
CA GLU A 47 -9.34 -1.34 -9.61
C GLU A 47 -8.57 -1.21 -10.93
N TYR A 48 -7.39 -0.57 -10.91
CA TYR A 48 -6.52 -0.45 -12.09
C TYR A 48 -5.73 -1.74 -12.40
N ALA A 49 -5.41 -2.54 -11.38
CA ALA A 49 -4.75 -3.83 -11.59
C ALA A 49 -5.64 -4.81 -12.39
N SER A 50 -6.97 -4.70 -12.24
CA SER A 50 -7.93 -5.56 -12.94
C SER A 50 -8.42 -4.99 -14.28
N SER A 51 -8.17 -3.71 -14.56
CA SER A 51 -8.69 -3.03 -15.76
C SER A 51 -7.84 -3.24 -17.01
N GLY A 52 -6.69 -3.92 -16.90
CA GLY A 52 -5.82 -4.21 -18.04
C GLY A 52 -5.28 -2.96 -18.75
N VAL A 53 -5.28 -1.81 -18.08
CA VAL A 53 -4.88 -0.49 -18.64
C VAL A 53 -3.37 -0.41 -18.93
N TRP A 54 -2.59 -1.39 -18.48
CA TRP A 54 -1.16 -1.37 -18.64
C TRP A 54 -0.74 -2.00 -19.98
N GLU A 55 -0.44 -1.16 -20.96
CA GLU A 55 -0.01 -1.51 -22.33
C GLU A 55 1.52 -1.66 -22.46
N GLY A 56 2.16 -2.39 -21.53
CA GLY A 56 3.61 -2.68 -21.59
C GLY A 56 3.89 -4.18 -21.40
N ASP A 57 5.10 -4.63 -21.72
CA ASP A 57 5.60 -5.95 -21.33
C ASP A 57 6.59 -5.80 -20.17
N LEU A 58 6.30 -6.45 -19.03
CA LEU A 58 7.11 -6.30 -17.80
C LEU A 58 8.49 -6.91 -18.01
N ALA A 59 8.57 -7.97 -18.82
CA ALA A 59 9.82 -8.66 -19.11
C ALA A 59 10.78 -7.77 -19.90
N GLU A 60 10.25 -6.99 -20.86
CA GLU A 60 11.03 -6.10 -21.70
C GLU A 60 11.59 -4.91 -20.89
N ILE A 61 10.76 -4.26 -20.07
CA ILE A 61 11.17 -3.09 -19.27
C ILE A 61 12.15 -3.48 -18.16
N ARG A 62 11.98 -4.68 -17.58
CA ARG A 62 12.87 -5.16 -16.53
C ARG A 62 14.23 -5.64 -17.07
N GLY A 63 14.28 -5.99 -18.36
CA GLY A 63 15.45 -6.61 -18.95
C GLY A 63 15.67 -8.00 -18.38
N ASP A 64 14.60 -8.75 -18.11
CA ASP A 64 14.69 -10.16 -17.73
C ASP A 64 15.17 -10.92 -18.97
N ILE A 65 16.49 -10.97 -19.14
CA ILE A 65 17.14 -11.78 -20.16
C ILE A 65 16.73 -13.21 -19.84
N VAL A 66 15.97 -13.83 -20.73
CA VAL A 66 15.66 -15.25 -20.68
C VAL A 66 17.00 -15.96 -20.46
N SER A 67 17.15 -16.56 -19.29
CA SER A 67 18.28 -17.44 -19.04
C SER A 67 18.03 -18.69 -19.86
N GLU A 68 18.33 -18.61 -21.16
CA GLU A 68 18.75 -19.75 -21.94
C GLU A 68 19.95 -20.33 -21.20
N SER A 69 19.67 -21.29 -20.32
CA SER A 69 20.68 -22.17 -19.77
C SER A 69 21.31 -22.84 -20.99
N PRO A 70 22.62 -22.68 -21.23
CA PRO A 70 23.25 -23.39 -22.32
C PRO A 70 23.10 -24.87 -22.00
N GLU A 71 22.51 -25.56 -22.98
CA GLU A 71 22.33 -26.99 -23.01
C GLU A 71 23.65 -27.63 -22.57
N CYS A 72 23.62 -28.27 -21.40
CA CYS A 72 24.73 -29.07 -20.92
C CYS A 72 24.79 -30.28 -21.84
N GLY A 73 25.48 -30.11 -22.96
CA GLY A 73 25.74 -31.16 -23.92
C GLY A 73 26.52 -32.27 -23.24
N ASP A 74 25.90 -33.44 -23.18
CA ASP A 74 26.53 -34.72 -22.90
C ASP A 74 27.70 -34.95 -23.87
N ASP A 75 28.92 -34.53 -23.51
CA ASP A 75 30.15 -35.05 -24.10
C ASP A 75 30.73 -36.14 -23.18
N ALA A 76 30.03 -37.27 -23.17
CA ALA A 76 30.60 -38.56 -22.76
C ALA A 76 31.38 -39.15 -23.93
N ARG A 77 32.71 -38.99 -23.96
CA ARG A 77 33.61 -39.93 -24.63
C ARG A 77 35.03 -39.91 -24.09
#